data_AF-A0A3P7UPW5-F1
#
_entry.id   AF-A0A3P7UPW5-F1
#
_cell.length_a   1.000
_cell.length_b   1.000
_cell.length_c   1.000
_cell.angle_alpha   90.00
_cell.angle_beta   90.00
_cell.angle_gamma   90.00
#
_symmetry.space_group_name_H-M   'P 1'
#
loop_
_entity.id
_entity.type
_entity.pdbx_description
1 polymer ?
#
loop_
_entity_poly.entity_id
_entity_poly.type
_entity_poly.pdbx_seq_one_letter_code
_entity_poly.pdbx_strand_id
1 'polypeptide(L)'
;MGLASMSFAIYRSYIKAAGSWLVWVLLLGAFVLNVSASIFSTFWLSRWLKKGHHEELVETNGSVRLHSEGSLADSPDTPYYSTVYGISLVILFLSGLLKAMIFVKVSLNAASRLHNNMFSSVIRGTVGFFDSTPTGRILNRFSKDMDEIDVKLPFTAEVFLQNMITCVGFLLVIAWVFPAFLLACIPLFAIFLLFVICFRAGIRSLKRSENISRSPLFDHITTTIEGLACIHSYGQTARFLETLKHRLDANR
;
A
#
# COMPACT_ATOMS: atom_id res chain seq x y z
N MET A 1 -9.71 8.85 21.64
CA MET A 1 -9.53 9.60 20.38
C MET A 1 -10.49 9.06 19.33
N GLY A 2 -11.59 9.78 19.11
CA GLY A 2 -12.63 9.37 18.16
C GLY A 2 -12.12 9.46 16.72
N LEU A 3 -12.47 8.44 15.93
CA LEU A 3 -12.36 8.41 14.47
C LEU A 3 -13.30 9.46 13.86
N ALA A 4 -12.99 10.75 14.05
CA ALA A 4 -13.49 11.78 13.15
C ALA A 4 -12.95 11.39 11.78
N SER A 5 -13.88 11.13 10.84
CA SER A 5 -13.57 10.97 9.42
C SER A 5 -12.55 12.04 9.04
N MET A 6 -11.29 11.64 8.81
CA MET A 6 -10.26 12.59 8.40
C MET A 6 -10.77 13.23 7.12
N SER A 7 -11.10 14.52 7.23
CA SER A 7 -11.74 15.25 6.15
C SER A 7 -10.88 15.13 4.89
N PHE A 8 -11.50 14.77 3.77
CA PHE A 8 -10.88 14.73 2.44
C PHE A 8 -10.07 16.00 2.12
N ALA A 9 -10.38 17.12 2.79
CA ALA A 9 -9.62 18.35 2.78
C ALA A 9 -8.13 18.17 3.16
N ILE A 10 -7.79 17.32 4.13
CA ILE A 10 -6.40 17.11 4.58
C ILE A 10 -5.61 16.34 3.53
N TYR A 11 -6.19 15.27 2.98
CA TYR A 11 -5.61 14.55 1.83
C TYR A 11 -5.42 15.47 0.63
N ARG A 12 -6.39 16.35 0.36
CA ARG A 12 -6.31 17.34 -0.73
C ARG A 12 -5.19 18.35 -0.50
N SER A 13 -4.93 18.77 0.74
CA SER A 13 -3.82 19.64 1.08
C SER A 13 -2.46 18.96 0.88
N TYR A 14 -2.33 17.68 1.24
CA TYR A 14 -1.13 16.88 0.94
C TYR A 14 -0.91 16.76 -0.57
N ILE A 15 -1.98 16.45 -1.33
CA ILE A 15 -1.94 16.32 -2.79
C ILE A 15 -1.54 17.65 -3.47
N LYS A 16 -2.07 18.78 -2.98
CA LYS A 16 -1.69 20.11 -3.46
C LYS A 16 -0.25 20.48 -3.09
N ALA A 17 0.23 20.07 -1.91
CA ALA A 17 1.60 20.33 -1.47
C ALA A 17 2.61 19.58 -2.35
N ALA A 18 2.29 18.36 -2.78
CA ALA A 18 3.18 17.51 -3.56
C ALA A 18 3.58 18.08 -4.93
N GLY A 19 2.71 18.86 -5.59
CA GLY A 19 3.06 19.45 -6.88
C GLY A 19 1.89 20.05 -7.67
N SER A 20 2.23 20.64 -8.80
CA SER A 20 1.26 21.11 -9.80
C SER A 20 0.54 19.94 -10.47
N TRP A 21 -0.63 20.21 -11.06
CA TRP A 21 -1.42 19.22 -11.82
C TRP A 21 -0.59 18.39 -12.81
N LEU A 22 0.34 19.02 -13.53
CA LEU A 22 1.22 18.33 -14.49
C LEU A 22 2.06 17.20 -13.87
N VAL A 23 2.52 17.38 -12.64
CA VAL A 23 3.33 16.38 -11.93
C VAL A 23 2.50 15.14 -11.62
N TRP A 24 1.24 15.35 -11.25
CA TRP A 24 0.30 14.26 -11.00
C TRP A 24 -0.07 13.49 -12.28
N VAL A 25 -0.25 14.19 -13.39
CA VAL A 25 -0.49 13.56 -14.70
C VAL A 25 0.72 12.74 -15.14
N LEU A 26 1.93 13.28 -15.02
CA LEU A 26 3.17 12.54 -15.33
C LEU A 26 3.36 11.32 -14.43
N LEU A 27 3.07 11.45 -13.13
CA LEU A 27 3.14 10.34 -12.19
C LEU A 27 2.15 9.23 -12.58
N LEU A 28 0.88 9.58 -12.77
CA LEU A 28 -0.16 8.62 -13.17
C LEU A 28 0.20 7.94 -14.50
N GLY A 29 0.67 8.72 -15.48
CA GLY A 29 1.13 8.20 -16.77
C GLY A 29 2.28 7.20 -16.63
N ALA A 30 3.25 7.46 -15.73
CA ALA A 30 4.37 6.54 -15.48
C ALA A 30 3.91 5.23 -14.83
N PHE A 31 2.95 5.28 -13.90
CA PHE A 31 2.34 4.07 -13.33
C PHE A 31 1.59 3.26 -14.39
N VAL A 32 0.75 3.91 -15.20
CA VAL A 32 0.00 3.26 -16.28
C VAL A 32 0.98 2.62 -17.28
N LEU A 33 2.00 3.34 -17.72
CA LEU A 33 3.02 2.81 -18.62
C LEU A 33 3.71 1.57 -18.07
N ASN A 34 4.10 1.58 -16.80
CA ASN A 34 4.75 0.44 -16.16
C ASN A 34 3.82 -0.77 -16.04
N VAL A 35 2.58 -0.57 -15.62
CA VAL A 35 1.58 -1.65 -15.53
C VAL A 35 1.26 -2.21 -16.91
N SER A 36 1.08 -1.36 -17.92
CA SER A 36 0.85 -1.79 -19.30
C SER A 36 2.03 -2.59 -19.85
N ALA A 37 3.27 -2.17 -19.59
CA ALA A 37 4.46 -2.93 -19.99
C ALA A 37 4.52 -4.30 -19.30
N SER A 38 4.13 -4.37 -18.01
CA SER A 38 4.09 -5.63 -17.26
C SER A 38 3.04 -6.59 -17.82
N ILE A 39 1.81 -6.11 -18.03
CA ILE A 39 0.72 -6.88 -18.63
C ILE A 39 1.11 -7.36 -20.03
N PHE A 40 1.69 -6.48 -20.85
CA PHE A 40 2.14 -6.84 -22.20
C PHE A 40 3.22 -7.93 -22.18
N SER A 41 4.21 -7.81 -21.30
CA SER A 41 5.28 -8.81 -21.16
C SER A 41 4.71 -10.19 -20.79
N THR A 42 3.80 -10.25 -19.81
CA THR A 42 3.12 -11.50 -19.41
C THR A 42 2.24 -12.06 -20.53
N PHE A 43 1.47 -11.20 -21.20
CA PHE A 43 0.61 -11.60 -22.32
C PHE A 43 1.43 -12.15 -23.50
N TRP A 44 2.53 -11.48 -23.84
CA TRP A 44 3.43 -11.90 -24.91
C TRP A 44 4.09 -13.25 -24.60
N LEU A 45 4.56 -13.44 -23.36
CA LEU A 45 5.09 -14.73 -22.92
C LEU A 45 4.05 -15.84 -23.02
N SER A 46 2.81 -15.59 -22.58
CA SER A 46 1.71 -16.56 -22.72
C SER A 46 1.46 -16.93 -24.19
N ARG A 47 1.52 -15.95 -25.10
CA ARG A 47 1.35 -16.19 -26.54
C ARG A 47 2.51 -16.98 -27.14
N TRP A 48 3.74 -16.72 -26.70
CA TRP A 48 4.91 -17.48 -27.13
C TRP A 48 4.83 -18.93 -26.65
N LEU A 49 4.51 -19.16 -25.38
CA LEU A 49 4.35 -20.50 -24.79
C LEU A 49 3.27 -21.31 -25.53
N LYS A 50 2.13 -20.70 -25.86
CA LYS A 50 1.04 -21.37 -26.59
C LYS A 50 1.46 -21.86 -27.99
N LYS A 51 2.43 -21.19 -28.63
CA LYS A 51 2.95 -21.61 -29.94
C LYS A 51 4.00 -22.70 -29.85
N GLY A 52 4.81 -22.69 -28.80
CA GLY A 52 5.85 -23.70 -28.59
C GLY A 52 5.32 -25.07 -28.15
N HIS A 53 4.11 -25.12 -27.59
CA HIS A 53 3.42 -26.34 -27.17
C HIS A 53 2.22 -26.62 -28.06
N HIS A 54 2.44 -26.94 -29.34
CA HIS A 54 1.35 -27.46 -30.17
C HIS A 54 1.15 -28.95 -29.82
N GLU A 55 0.10 -29.22 -29.05
CA GLU A 55 -0.35 -30.58 -28.78
C GLU A 55 -1.33 -30.99 -29.87
N GLU A 56 -0.92 -31.89 -30.76
CA GLU A 56 -1.80 -32.48 -31.76
C GLU A 56 -2.27 -33.86 -31.28
N LEU A 57 -3.58 -34.08 -31.27
CA LEU A 57 -4.15 -35.39 -30.98
C LEU A 57 -4.07 -36.24 -32.25
N VAL A 58 -3.07 -37.11 -32.32
CA VAL A 58 -2.90 -38.01 -33.46
C VAL A 58 -3.49 -39.37 -33.09
N GLU A 59 -4.50 -39.80 -33.84
CA GLU A 59 -5.06 -41.14 -33.71
C GLU A 59 -4.21 -42.12 -34.52
N THR A 60 -3.39 -42.92 -33.83
CA THR A 60 -2.57 -43.95 -34.46
C THR A 60 -3.03 -45.32 -33.96
N ASN A 61 -3.46 -46.18 -34.88
CA ASN A 61 -3.90 -47.55 -34.62
C ASN A 61 -5.03 -47.68 -33.56
N GLY A 62 -6.05 -46.81 -33.62
CA GLY A 62 -7.20 -46.86 -32.72
C GLY A 62 -6.89 -46.47 -31.26
N SER A 63 -5.69 -45.94 -31.00
CA SER A 63 -5.32 -45.32 -29.72
C SER A 63 -5.04 -43.84 -29.95
N VAL A 64 -5.77 -42.98 -29.24
CA VAL A 64 -5.50 -41.53 -29.24
C VAL A 64 -4.22 -41.30 -28.45
N ARG A 65 -3.16 -40.86 -29.14
CA ARG A 65 -1.89 -40.48 -28.49
C ARG A 65 -1.72 -38.98 -28.61
N LEU A 66 -1.39 -38.32 -27.49
CA LEU A 66 -0.96 -36.93 -27.48
C LEU A 66 0.41 -36.87 -28.15
N HIS A 67 0.46 -36.30 -29.36
CA HIS A 67 1.72 -36.02 -30.04
C HIS A 67 2.05 -34.54 -29.83
N SER A 68 3.00 -34.27 -28.95
CA SER A 68 3.52 -32.91 -28.74
C SER A 68 4.63 -32.67 -29.75
N GLU A 69 4.29 -32.35 -31.00
CA GLU A 69 5.27 -31.85 -31.97
C GLU A 69 5.54 -30.36 -31.71
N GLY A 70 6.54 -30.09 -30.89
CA GLY A 70 7.00 -28.73 -30.68
C GLY A 70 7.89 -28.60 -29.46
N SER A 71 9.18 -28.39 -29.69
CA SER A 71 10.05 -27.77 -28.70
C SER A 71 10.08 -26.27 -28.99
N LEU A 72 9.95 -25.44 -27.95
CA LEU A 72 10.09 -23.98 -28.02
C LEU A 72 11.39 -23.54 -28.71
N ALA A 73 12.41 -24.39 -28.73
CA ALA A 73 13.71 -24.10 -29.33
C ALA A 73 13.81 -24.46 -30.83
N ASP A 74 12.93 -25.32 -31.34
CA ASP A 74 13.05 -25.92 -32.69
C ASP A 74 12.18 -25.23 -33.75
N SER A 75 11.33 -24.29 -33.33
CA SER A 75 10.50 -23.50 -34.24
C SER A 75 11.32 -22.39 -34.92
N PRO A 76 11.22 -22.19 -36.25
CA PRO A 76 11.93 -21.11 -36.96
C PRO A 76 11.51 -19.69 -36.52
N ASP A 77 10.35 -19.55 -35.87
CA ASP A 77 9.84 -18.28 -35.34
C ASP A 77 10.38 -17.91 -33.94
N THR A 78 11.08 -18.82 -33.27
CA THR A 78 11.65 -18.63 -31.92
C THR A 78 12.47 -17.34 -31.74
N PRO A 79 13.40 -16.97 -32.67
CA PRO A 79 14.16 -15.73 -32.51
C PRO A 79 13.27 -14.48 -32.52
N TYR A 80 12.16 -14.48 -33.26
CA TYR A 80 11.23 -13.35 -33.29
C TYR A 80 10.52 -13.18 -31.93
N TYR A 81 9.94 -14.24 -31.38
CA TYR A 81 9.23 -14.17 -30.09
C TYR A 81 10.16 -13.83 -28.92
N SER A 82 11.35 -14.44 -28.90
CA SER A 82 12.38 -14.16 -27.90
C SER A 82 12.86 -12.71 -27.95
N THR A 83 13.09 -12.16 -29.15
CA THR A 83 13.53 -10.76 -29.31
C THR A 83 12.47 -9.77 -28.82
N VAL A 84 11.20 -9.97 -29.21
CA VAL A 84 10.10 -9.08 -28.75
C VAL A 84 9.92 -9.20 -27.23
N TYR A 85 10.02 -10.39 -26.67
CA TYR A 85 9.98 -10.58 -25.22
C TYR A 85 11.15 -9.87 -24.52
N GLY A 86 12.37 -10.02 -25.03
CA GLY A 86 13.56 -9.33 -24.52
C GLY A 86 13.40 -7.81 -24.53
N ILE A 87 12.93 -7.23 -25.63
CA ILE A 87 12.63 -5.79 -25.73
C ILE A 87 11.55 -5.38 -24.71
N SER A 88 10.50 -6.19 -24.54
CA SER A 88 9.45 -5.90 -23.57
C SER A 88 9.96 -5.87 -22.12
N LEU A 89 10.92 -6.72 -21.77
CA LEU A 89 11.57 -6.71 -20.45
C LEU A 89 12.42 -5.46 -20.25
N VAL A 90 13.13 -5.00 -21.28
CA VAL A 90 13.89 -3.74 -21.23
C VAL A 90 12.95 -2.55 -21.03
N ILE A 91 11.83 -2.51 -21.75
CA ILE A 91 10.80 -1.46 -21.57
C ILE A 91 10.18 -1.52 -20.18
N LEU A 92 9.88 -2.72 -19.67
CA LEU A 92 9.36 -2.90 -18.32
C LEU A 92 10.34 -2.38 -17.26
N PHE A 93 11.62 -2.71 -17.39
CA PHE A 93 12.67 -2.22 -16.50
C PHE A 93 12.80 -0.70 -16.56
N LEU A 94 12.89 -0.14 -17.76
CA LEU A 94 13.07 1.31 -17.95
C LEU A 94 11.86 2.11 -17.48
N SER A 95 10.65 1.63 -17.77
CA SER A 95 9.41 2.25 -17.26
C SER A 95 9.29 2.16 -15.74
N GLY A 96 9.75 1.06 -15.14
CA GLY A 96 9.82 0.89 -13.69
C GLY A 96 10.79 1.87 -13.04
N LEU A 97 11.97 2.05 -13.63
CA LEU A 97 12.96 3.03 -13.17
C LEU A 97 12.43 4.46 -13.29
N LEU A 98 11.82 4.80 -14.42
CA LEU A 98 11.19 6.12 -14.64
C LEU A 98 10.10 6.39 -13.60
N LYS A 99 9.19 5.43 -13.38
CA LYS A 99 8.15 5.50 -12.36
C LYS A 99 8.74 5.74 -10.98
N ALA A 100 9.76 4.97 -10.59
CA ALA A 100 10.41 5.09 -9.29
C ALA A 100 11.05 6.48 -9.11
N MET A 101 11.79 6.96 -10.11
CA MET A 101 12.43 8.28 -10.08
C MET A 101 11.42 9.42 -9.92
N ILE A 102 10.33 9.37 -10.70
CA ILE A 102 9.25 10.38 -10.59
C ILE A 102 8.60 10.28 -9.22
N PHE A 103 8.22 9.08 -8.77
CA PHE A 103 7.54 8.88 -7.49
C PHE A 103 8.36 9.40 -6.31
N VAL A 104 9.65 9.04 -6.23
CA VAL A 104 10.56 9.52 -5.18
C VAL A 104 10.72 11.04 -5.23
N LYS A 105 10.82 11.63 -6.43
CA LYS A 105 10.92 13.08 -6.57
C LYS A 105 9.66 13.80 -6.06
N VAL A 106 8.48 13.26 -6.36
CA VAL A 106 7.20 13.81 -5.89
C VAL A 106 7.06 13.67 -4.38
N SER A 107 7.33 12.49 -3.82
CA SER A 107 7.20 12.23 -2.39
C SER A 107 8.16 13.07 -1.55
N LEU A 108 9.44 13.15 -1.95
CA LEU A 108 10.43 13.99 -1.26
C LEU A 108 10.09 15.47 -1.33
N ASN A 109 9.59 15.96 -2.47
CA ASN A 109 9.17 17.35 -2.61
C ASN A 109 7.94 17.64 -1.73
N ALA A 110 6.98 16.72 -1.66
CA ALA A 110 5.82 16.83 -0.78
C ALA A 110 6.24 16.90 0.71
N ALA A 111 7.09 15.96 1.14
CA ALA A 111 7.61 15.90 2.50
C ALA A 111 8.40 17.16 2.86
N SER A 112 9.33 17.59 2.00
CA SER A 112 10.15 18.79 2.22
C SER A 112 9.29 20.06 2.34
N ARG A 113 8.27 20.21 1.49
CA ARG A 113 7.34 21.34 1.58
C ARG A 113 6.52 21.32 2.85
N LEU A 114 6.04 20.14 3.26
CA LEU A 114 5.28 20.02 4.50
C LEU A 114 6.15 20.35 5.72
N HIS A 115 7.37 19.82 5.77
CA HIS A 115 8.35 20.14 6.80
C HIS A 115 8.66 21.64 6.85
N ASN A 116 8.94 22.27 5.70
CA ASN A 116 9.25 23.71 5.64
C ASN A 116 8.06 24.57 6.04
N ASN A 117 6.84 24.20 5.65
CA ASN A 117 5.62 24.90 6.06
C ASN A 117 5.38 24.78 7.56
N MET A 118 5.58 23.58 8.13
CA MET A 118 5.48 23.36 9.56
C MET A 118 6.53 24.19 10.31
N PHE A 119 7.79 24.13 9.88
CA PHE A 119 8.90 24.89 10.44
C PHE A 119 8.66 26.40 10.42
N SER A 120 8.25 26.94 9.27
CA SER A 120 7.90 28.36 9.12
C SER A 120 6.76 28.76 10.05
N SER A 121 5.75 27.90 10.21
CA SER A 121 4.61 28.17 11.10
C SER A 121 5.01 28.17 12.57
N VAL A 122 5.93 27.30 12.98
CA VAL A 122 6.42 27.23 14.36
C VAL A 122 7.28 28.46 14.68
N ILE A 123 8.22 28.85 13.81
CA ILE A 123 9.07 30.03 14.05
C ILE A 123 8.25 31.33 14.12
N ARG A 124 7.16 31.42 13.36
CA ARG A 124 6.23 32.56 13.39
C ARG A 124 5.22 32.48 14.54
N GLY A 125 5.30 31.46 15.39
CA GLY A 125 4.42 31.28 16.53
C GLY A 125 4.59 32.39 17.57
N THR A 126 3.48 32.84 18.15
CA THR A 126 3.49 33.79 19.27
C THR A 126 4.05 33.14 20.54
N VAL A 127 4.60 33.93 21.47
CA VAL A 127 5.09 33.41 22.78
C VAL A 127 4.02 32.56 23.48
N GLY A 128 2.75 32.99 23.47
CA GLY A 128 1.64 32.21 24.06
C GLY A 128 1.38 30.84 23.42
N PHE A 129 1.82 30.60 22.17
CA PHE A 129 1.77 29.26 21.57
C PHE A 129 2.77 28.33 22.24
N PHE A 130 3.97 28.84 22.55
CA PHE A 130 5.02 28.08 23.23
C PHE A 130 4.73 27.88 24.73
N ASP A 131 4.03 28.82 25.36
CA ASP A 131 3.58 28.65 26.76
C ASP A 131 2.47 27.60 26.91
N SER A 132 1.56 27.53 25.92
CA SER A 132 0.42 26.59 25.94
C SER A 132 0.72 25.22 25.32
N THR A 133 1.77 25.12 24.50
CA THR A 133 2.10 23.89 23.77
C THR A 133 3.39 23.28 24.31
N PRO A 134 3.33 22.10 24.96
CA PRO A 134 4.52 21.44 25.48
C PRO A 134 5.54 21.17 24.37
N THR A 135 6.82 21.44 24.63
CA THR A 135 7.93 21.22 23.69
C THR A 135 7.94 19.78 23.15
N GLY A 136 7.60 18.79 23.98
CA GLY A 136 7.50 17.38 23.56
C GLY A 136 6.45 17.14 22.45
N ARG A 137 5.35 17.90 22.42
CA ARG A 137 4.34 17.80 21.35
C ARG A 137 4.87 18.35 20.03
N ILE A 138 5.62 19.45 20.09
CA ILE A 138 6.27 20.04 18.91
C ILE A 138 7.31 19.05 18.36
N LEU A 139 8.13 18.48 19.23
CA LEU A 139 9.13 17.48 18.86
C LEU A 139 8.49 16.24 18.22
N ASN A 140 7.43 15.69 18.83
CA ASN A 140 6.75 14.51 18.28
C ASN A 140 6.14 14.77 16.89
N ARG A 141 5.73 16.01 16.59
CA ARG A 141 5.27 16.38 15.24
C ARG A 141 6.41 16.41 14.21
N PHE A 142 7.58 16.92 14.60
CA PHE A 142 8.76 16.96 13.71
C PHE A 142 9.43 15.60 13.55
N SER A 143 9.30 14.68 14.51
CA SER A 143 9.88 13.35 14.44
C SER A 143 8.86 12.31 13.97
N LYS A 144 7.98 11.88 14.87
CA LYS A 144 7.06 10.74 14.65
C LYS A 144 6.01 11.03 13.58
N ASP A 145 5.38 12.20 13.61
CA ASP A 145 4.35 12.52 12.63
C ASP A 145 4.98 12.80 11.25
N MET A 146 6.21 13.32 11.20
CA MET A 146 6.94 13.51 9.94
C MET A 146 7.34 12.17 9.32
N ASP A 147 7.89 11.23 10.11
CA ASP A 147 8.24 9.86 9.69
C ASP A 147 7.05 9.11 9.05
N GLU A 148 5.85 9.31 9.62
CA GLU A 148 4.63 8.73 9.09
C GLU A 148 4.31 9.29 7.68
N ILE A 149 4.62 10.56 7.42
CA ILE A 149 4.23 11.28 6.20
C ILE A 149 5.31 11.20 5.10
N ASP A 150 6.59 11.09 5.45
CA ASP A 150 7.71 11.05 4.50
C ASP A 150 8.12 9.63 4.11
N VAL A 151 7.91 8.63 4.98
CA VAL A 151 8.25 7.22 4.71
C VAL A 151 6.99 6.37 4.51
N LYS A 152 6.14 6.26 5.52
CA LYS A 152 5.06 5.25 5.52
C LYS A 152 3.93 5.59 4.56
N LEU A 153 3.53 6.85 4.51
CA LEU A 153 2.45 7.31 3.64
C LEU A 153 2.83 7.13 2.16
N PRO A 154 4.02 7.57 1.67
CA PRO A 154 4.43 7.32 0.30
C PRO A 154 4.50 5.82 -0.02
N PHE A 155 5.10 5.01 0.84
CA PHE A 155 5.17 3.56 0.61
C PHE A 155 3.77 2.94 0.45
N THR A 156 2.85 3.26 1.36
CA THR A 156 1.47 2.75 1.31
C THR A 156 0.74 3.25 0.07
N ALA A 157 0.94 4.53 -0.30
CA ALA A 157 0.34 5.13 -1.49
C ALA A 157 0.87 4.49 -2.78
N GLU A 158 2.17 4.20 -2.87
CA GLU A 158 2.76 3.53 -4.02
C GLU A 158 2.14 2.15 -4.23
N VAL A 159 2.11 1.32 -3.18
CA VAL A 159 1.55 -0.03 -3.24
C VAL A 159 0.07 0.02 -3.59
N PHE A 160 -0.69 0.95 -2.99
CA PHE A 160 -2.10 1.12 -3.29
C PHE A 160 -2.35 1.51 -4.75
N LEU A 161 -1.63 2.51 -5.27
CA LEU A 161 -1.76 2.97 -6.65
C LEU A 161 -1.36 1.87 -7.64
N GLN A 162 -0.25 1.18 -7.38
CA GLN A 162 0.21 0.06 -8.19
C GLN A 162 -0.86 -1.04 -8.28
N ASN A 163 -1.40 -1.47 -7.13
CA ASN A 163 -2.40 -2.52 -7.07
C ASN A 163 -3.72 -2.09 -7.72
N MET A 164 -4.15 -0.85 -7.50
CA MET A 164 -5.38 -0.33 -8.11
C MET A 164 -5.29 -0.32 -9.64
N ILE A 165 -4.20 0.23 -10.19
CA ILE A 165 -3.99 0.31 -11.65
C ILE A 165 -3.80 -1.08 -12.24
N THR A 166 -3.08 -1.97 -11.56
CA THR A 166 -2.89 -3.37 -11.99
C THR A 166 -4.22 -4.13 -12.03
N CYS A 167 -5.05 -4.00 -11.00
CA CYS A 167 -6.38 -4.61 -10.94
C CYS A 167 -7.27 -4.13 -12.09
N VAL A 168 -7.33 -2.80 -12.31
CA VAL A 168 -8.06 -2.22 -13.45
C VAL A 168 -7.50 -2.72 -14.78
N GLY A 169 -6.18 -2.79 -14.92
CA GLY A 169 -5.51 -3.29 -16.12
C GLY A 169 -5.91 -4.74 -16.45
N PHE A 170 -5.88 -5.64 -15.47
CA PHE A 170 -6.33 -7.02 -15.68
C PHE A 170 -7.82 -7.12 -15.98
N LEU A 171 -8.67 -6.34 -15.30
CA LEU A 171 -10.10 -6.30 -15.61
C LEU A 171 -10.35 -5.87 -17.07
N LEU A 172 -9.60 -4.89 -17.59
CA LEU A 172 -9.69 -4.47 -18.98
C LEU A 172 -9.25 -5.58 -19.95
N VAL A 173 -8.16 -6.29 -19.65
CA VAL A 173 -7.70 -7.42 -20.47
C VAL A 173 -8.74 -8.54 -20.49
N ILE A 174 -9.31 -8.89 -19.33
CA ILE A 174 -10.35 -9.92 -19.24
C ILE A 174 -11.60 -9.47 -20.01
N ALA A 175 -12.01 -8.21 -19.87
CA ALA A 175 -13.15 -7.66 -20.60
C ALA A 175 -12.92 -7.70 -22.12
N TRP A 176 -11.68 -7.49 -22.59
CA TRP A 176 -11.32 -7.64 -24.00
C TRP A 176 -11.41 -9.10 -24.46
N VAL A 177 -10.80 -10.03 -23.71
CA VAL A 177 -10.67 -11.43 -24.12
C VAL A 177 -12.00 -12.18 -24.01
N PHE A 178 -12.78 -11.92 -22.95
CA PHE A 178 -14.05 -12.59 -22.70
C PHE A 178 -15.11 -11.63 -22.13
N PRO A 179 -15.79 -10.83 -22.99
CA PRO A 179 -16.74 -9.80 -22.56
C PRO A 179 -17.91 -10.34 -21.72
N ALA A 180 -18.36 -11.57 -22.00
CA ALA A 180 -19.46 -12.20 -21.26
C ALA A 180 -19.13 -12.43 -19.77
N PHE A 181 -17.85 -12.55 -19.42
CA PHE A 181 -17.39 -12.62 -18.03
C PHE A 181 -17.81 -11.41 -17.21
N LEU A 182 -17.92 -10.24 -17.85
CA LEU A 182 -18.25 -9.00 -17.16
C LEU A 182 -19.64 -9.07 -16.50
N LEU A 183 -20.56 -9.82 -17.11
CA LEU A 183 -21.89 -10.07 -16.55
C LEU A 183 -21.80 -10.87 -15.24
N ALA A 184 -20.91 -11.88 -15.18
CA ALA A 184 -20.66 -12.67 -13.98
C ALA A 184 -19.86 -11.89 -12.91
N CYS A 185 -19.05 -10.90 -13.32
CA CYS A 185 -18.37 -10.00 -12.38
C CYS A 185 -19.34 -9.13 -11.58
N ILE A 186 -20.51 -8.76 -12.10
CA ILE A 186 -21.47 -7.89 -11.40
C ILE A 186 -21.91 -8.47 -10.04
N PRO A 187 -22.46 -9.70 -9.95
CA PRO A 187 -22.83 -10.28 -8.66
C PRO A 187 -21.61 -10.54 -7.77
N LEU A 188 -20.47 -10.94 -8.35
CA LEU A 188 -19.24 -11.15 -7.59
C LEU A 188 -18.73 -9.85 -6.95
N PHE A 189 -18.78 -8.73 -7.68
CA PHE A 189 -18.42 -7.42 -7.19
C PHE A 189 -19.38 -6.95 -6.09
N ALA A 190 -20.67 -7.22 -6.20
CA ALA A 190 -21.65 -6.93 -5.15
C ALA A 190 -21.33 -7.70 -3.85
N ILE A 191 -21.02 -9.00 -3.94
CA ILE A 191 -20.60 -9.81 -2.79
C ILE A 191 -19.29 -9.28 -2.21
N PHE A 192 -18.32 -8.91 -3.06
CA PHE A 192 -17.07 -8.30 -2.62
C PHE A 192 -17.30 -6.98 -1.87
N LEU A 193 -18.18 -6.11 -2.37
CA LEU A 193 -18.53 -4.86 -1.67
C LEU A 193 -19.17 -5.13 -0.31
N LEU A 194 -20.08 -6.10 -0.22
CA LEU A 194 -20.66 -6.52 1.05
C LEU A 194 -19.58 -7.02 2.01
N PHE A 195 -18.68 -7.88 1.52
CA PHE A 195 -17.53 -8.36 2.29
C PHE A 195 -16.67 -7.20 2.78
N VAL A 196 -16.33 -6.22 1.93
CA VAL A 196 -15.55 -5.05 2.32
C VAL A 196 -16.26 -4.22 3.38
N ILE A 197 -17.56 -3.99 3.26
CA ILE A 197 -18.34 -3.23 4.24
C ILE A 197 -18.35 -3.95 5.59
N CYS A 198 -18.68 -5.24 5.61
CA CYS A 198 -18.69 -6.06 6.82
C CYS A 198 -17.29 -6.17 7.45
N PHE A 199 -16.27 -6.43 6.65
CA PHE A 199 -14.88 -6.55 7.11
C PHE A 199 -14.37 -5.22 7.68
N ARG A 200 -14.66 -4.08 7.05
CA ARG A 200 -14.29 -2.75 7.58
C ARG A 200 -14.99 -2.46 8.91
N ALA A 201 -16.27 -2.84 9.05
CA ALA A 201 -16.98 -2.73 10.32
C ALA A 201 -16.32 -3.61 11.40
N GLY A 202 -15.95 -4.85 11.06
CA GLY A 202 -15.23 -5.77 11.92
C GLY A 202 -13.88 -5.22 12.38
N ILE A 203 -13.01 -4.81 11.45
CA ILE A 203 -11.71 -4.21 11.75
C ILE A 203 -11.85 -2.95 12.62
N ARG A 204 -12.85 -2.11 12.36
CA ARG A 204 -13.11 -0.93 13.19
C ARG A 204 -13.45 -1.33 14.63
N SER A 205 -14.33 -2.30 14.81
CA SER A 205 -14.72 -2.81 16.13
C SER A 205 -13.55 -3.47 16.86
N LEU A 206 -12.74 -4.27 16.15
CA LEU A 206 -11.53 -4.90 16.68
C LEU A 206 -10.52 -3.85 17.14
N LYS A 207 -10.19 -2.86 16.29
CA LYS A 207 -9.29 -1.76 16.65
C LYS A 207 -9.80 -0.96 17.85
N ARG A 208 -11.12 -0.74 17.94
CA ARG A 208 -11.73 -0.08 19.10
C ARG A 208 -11.55 -0.94 20.37
N SER A 209 -11.80 -2.24 20.28
CA SER A 209 -11.63 -3.17 21.40
C SER A 209 -10.18 -3.24 21.87
N GLU A 210 -9.24 -3.34 20.94
CA GLU A 210 -7.80 -3.32 21.20
C GLU A 210 -7.40 -2.04 21.94
N ASN A 211 -7.85 -0.88 21.45
CA ASN A 211 -7.57 0.40 22.10
C ASN A 211 -8.16 0.49 23.52
N ILE A 212 -9.38 -0.02 23.74
CA ILE A 212 -10.02 -0.03 25.06
C ILE A 212 -9.27 -0.95 26.03
N SER A 213 -8.80 -2.11 25.56
CA SER A 213 -8.04 -3.05 26.40
C SER A 213 -6.64 -2.51 26.75
N ARG A 214 -5.97 -1.85 25.80
CA ARG A 214 -4.60 -1.34 25.98
C ARG A 214 -4.51 -0.04 26.79
N SER A 215 -5.53 0.85 26.70
CA SER A 215 -5.47 2.16 27.37
C SER A 215 -5.22 2.07 28.88
N PRO A 216 -5.97 1.26 29.67
CA PRO A 216 -5.77 1.17 31.11
C PRO A 216 -4.38 0.67 31.50
N LEU A 217 -3.75 -0.15 30.67
CA LEU A 217 -2.39 -0.64 30.91
C LEU A 217 -1.37 0.50 30.73
N PHE A 218 -1.47 1.27 29.65
CA PHE A 218 -0.60 2.43 29.43
C PHE A 218 -0.82 3.53 30.48
N ASP A 219 -2.07 3.75 30.88
CA ASP A 219 -2.41 4.71 31.94
C ASP A 219 -1.78 4.30 33.27
N HIS A 220 -1.83 3.01 33.64
CA HIS A 220 -1.21 2.49 34.86
C HIS A 220 0.32 2.59 34.85
N ILE A 221 0.94 2.31 33.70
CA ILE A 221 2.40 2.45 33.55
C ILE A 221 2.80 3.92 33.69
N THR A 222 2.06 4.83 33.06
CA THR A 222 2.35 6.27 33.10
C THR A 222 2.23 6.82 34.52
N THR A 223 1.14 6.51 35.23
CA THR A 223 0.96 6.94 36.64
C THR A 223 1.98 6.32 37.59
N THR A 224 2.41 5.08 37.33
CA THR A 224 3.47 4.43 38.12
C THR A 224 4.82 5.11 37.93
N ILE A 225 5.15 5.51 36.70
CA ILE A 225 6.41 6.23 36.40
C ILE A 225 6.40 7.61 37.06
N GLU A 226 5.30 8.36 36.94
CA GLU A 226 5.16 9.69 37.55
C GLU A 226 5.16 9.63 39.09
N GLY A 227 4.55 8.60 39.67
CA GLY A 227 4.41 8.41 41.12
C GLY A 227 5.49 7.55 41.78
N LEU A 228 6.57 7.18 41.08
CA LEU A 228 7.49 6.12 41.50
C LEU A 228 8.12 6.37 42.89
N ALA A 229 8.49 7.63 43.17
CA ALA A 229 9.08 8.01 44.46
C ALA A 229 8.09 7.82 45.62
N CYS A 230 6.82 8.18 45.41
CA CYS A 230 5.74 7.98 46.37
C CYS A 230 5.50 6.49 46.60
N ILE A 231 5.42 5.69 45.53
CA ILE A 231 5.20 4.25 45.64
C ILE A 231 6.31 3.57 46.47
N HIS A 232 7.57 3.97 46.25
CA HIS A 232 8.70 3.48 47.04
C HIS A 232 8.64 3.95 48.50
N SER A 233 8.37 5.24 48.76
CA SER A 233 8.33 5.76 50.13
C SER A 233 7.21 5.14 50.98
N TYR A 234 6.10 4.73 50.34
CA TYR A 234 4.98 4.04 51.01
C TYR A 234 5.11 2.51 51.00
N GLY A 235 6.17 1.94 50.42
CA GLY A 235 6.38 0.48 50.35
C GLY A 235 5.32 -0.28 49.53
N GLN A 236 4.64 0.38 48.59
CA GLN A 236 3.50 -0.18 47.85
C GLN A 236 3.88 -0.81 46.49
N THR A 237 5.18 -1.01 46.23
CA THR A 237 5.70 -1.52 44.95
C THR A 237 5.08 -2.86 44.55
N ALA A 238 4.93 -3.79 45.51
CA ALA A 238 4.35 -5.11 45.25
C ALA A 238 2.90 -5.03 44.74
N ARG A 239 2.08 -4.16 45.34
CA ARG A 239 0.67 -3.94 44.97
C ARG A 239 0.54 -3.39 43.55
N PHE A 240 1.37 -2.42 43.20
CA PHE A 240 1.38 -1.83 41.86
C PHE A 240 1.87 -2.83 40.80
N LEU A 241 2.85 -3.65 41.13
CA LEU A 241 3.35 -4.72 40.27
C LEU A 241 2.30 -5.80 40.02
N GLU A 242 1.57 -6.22 41.06
CA GLU A 242 0.47 -7.17 40.94
C GLU A 242 -0.67 -6.63 40.06
N THR A 243 -1.02 -5.36 40.25
CA THR A 243 -2.01 -4.68 39.39
C THR A 243 -1.55 -4.62 37.93
N LEU A 244 -0.25 -4.40 37.68
CA LEU A 244 0.31 -4.40 36.33
C LEU A 244 0.23 -5.79 35.70
N LYS A 245 0.61 -6.85 36.44
CA LYS A 245 0.49 -8.24 35.97
C LYS A 245 -0.94 -8.58 35.60
N HIS A 246 -1.90 -8.27 36.48
CA HIS A 246 -3.32 -8.50 36.20
C HIS A 246 -3.82 -7.77 34.94
N ARG A 247 -3.42 -6.50 34.73
CA ARG A 247 -3.77 -5.76 33.50
C ARG A 247 -3.08 -6.28 32.26
N LEU A 248 -1.86 -6.82 32.39
CA LEU A 248 -1.13 -7.45 31.29
C LEU A 248 -1.82 -8.75 30.86
N ASP A 249 -2.22 -9.57 31.82
CA ASP A 249 -2.93 -10.83 31.57
C ASP A 249 -4.32 -10.59 30.94
N ALA A 250 -5.02 -9.54 31.35
CA ALA A 250 -6.30 -9.14 30.77
C ALA A 250 -6.20 -8.56 29.33
N ASN A 251 -4.99 -8.17 28.90
CA ASN A 251 -4.72 -7.62 27.57
C ASN A 251 -4.21 -8.69 26.57
N ARG A 252 -4.26 -9.96 26.98
CA ARG A 252 -3.88 -11.12 26.15
C ARG A 252 -5.08 -11.64 25.37
#